data_AF-A0AAV8ZBV1-F1
#
_entry.id   AF-A0AAV8ZBV1-F1
#
_cell.length_a   1.000
_cell.length_b   1.000
_cell.length_c   1.000
_cell.angle_alpha   90.00
_cell.angle_beta   90.00
_cell.angle_gamma   90.00
#
_symmetry.space_group_name_H-M   'P 1'
#
loop_
_entity.id
_entity.type
_entity.pdbx_description
1 polymer ?
#
loop_
_entity_poly.entity_id
_entity_poly.type
_entity_poly.pdbx_seq_one_letter_code
_entity_poly.pdbx_strand_id
1 'polypeptide(L)'
;MTLLQYGLAIGLYQLGTSTGVLEKLYAWNEFQVLSQTNTLTSSDVPIHIKFSLRTTAAKESNSSQVFVRYNCRKQCGDKKCKCVINKIKCNSEYHSTTSCCNK
;
A
#
# COMPACT_ATOMS: atom_id res chain seq x y z
N MET A 1 -0.83 1.47 15.53
CA MET A 1 -2.09 1.23 14.76
C MET A 1 -3.16 0.89 15.78
N THR A 2 -4.30 1.58 15.74
CA THR A 2 -5.38 1.42 16.72
C THR A 2 -6.65 0.96 16.01
N LEU A 3 -7.37 0.03 16.63
CA LEU A 3 -8.67 -0.43 16.17
C LEU A 3 -9.72 0.63 16.52
N LEU A 4 -10.38 1.19 15.51
CA LEU A 4 -11.55 2.02 15.72
C LEU A 4 -12.79 1.20 15.37
N GLN A 5 -13.61 0.92 16.39
CA GLN A 5 -14.89 0.28 16.18
C GLN A 5 -15.88 1.30 15.62
N TYR A 6 -16.03 1.33 14.30
CA TYR A 6 -17.15 2.02 13.66
C TYR A 6 -18.21 0.98 13.30
N GLY A 7 -19.30 0.98 14.07
CA GLY A 7 -20.42 0.07 13.88
C GLY A 7 -21.09 0.29 12.53
N LEU A 8 -21.22 -0.79 11.76
CA LEU A 8 -22.19 -0.99 10.68
C LEU A 8 -22.29 -2.47 10.26
N ALA A 9 -21.32 -3.31 10.63
CA ALA A 9 -21.39 -4.77 10.51
C ALA A 9 -20.83 -5.45 11.77
N ILE A 10 -21.59 -6.36 12.36
CA ILE A 10 -21.21 -7.10 13.57
C ILE A 10 -19.93 -7.90 13.26
N GLY A 11 -18.86 -7.66 14.02
CA GLY A 11 -17.60 -8.43 13.92
C GLY A 11 -16.57 -7.93 12.89
N LEU A 12 -16.81 -6.78 12.25
CA LEU A 12 -15.83 -6.10 11.40
C LEU A 12 -15.33 -4.80 12.04
N TYR A 13 -14.05 -4.53 11.87
CA TYR A 13 -13.31 -3.43 12.49
C TYR A 13 -12.67 -2.55 11.42
N GLN A 14 -12.65 -1.25 11.66
CA GLN A 14 -11.87 -0.31 10.85
C GLN A 14 -10.56 0.02 11.56
N LEU A 15 -9.47 0.10 10.80
CA LEU A 15 -8.16 0.39 11.37
C LEU A 15 -7.79 1.86 11.23
N GLY A 16 -7.36 2.45 12.34
CA GLY A 16 -6.80 3.80 12.42
C GLY A 16 -5.27 3.79 12.53
N THR A 17 -4.64 4.70 11.79
CA THR A 17 -3.23 5.06 11.88
C THR A 17 -3.09 6.54 12.24
N SER A 18 -1.87 6.98 12.56
CA SER A 18 -1.56 8.41 12.78
C SER A 18 -1.84 9.26 11.54
N THR A 19 -1.89 8.64 10.36
CA THR A 19 -2.07 9.30 9.07
C THR A 19 -3.52 9.28 8.56
N GLY A 20 -4.39 8.40 9.08
CA GLY A 20 -5.79 8.30 8.68
C GLY A 20 -6.41 6.95 9.02
N VAL A 21 -7.47 6.58 8.31
CA VAL A 21 -8.15 5.28 8.47
C VAL A 21 -8.05 4.42 7.21
N LEU A 22 -7.99 3.10 7.38
CA LEU A 22 -8.04 2.16 6.26
C LEU A 22 -9.47 2.05 5.69
N GLU A 23 -9.57 2.01 4.37
CA GLU A 23 -10.85 1.86 3.66
C GLU A 23 -11.47 0.46 3.86
N LYS A 24 -10.64 -0.58 3.93
CA LYS A 24 -11.08 -1.95 4.13
C LYS A 24 -11.46 -2.17 5.60
N LEU A 25 -12.56 -2.89 5.80
CA LEU A 25 -12.94 -3.46 7.09
C LEU A 25 -12.30 -4.84 7.26
N TYR A 26 -11.92 -5.17 8.49
CA TYR A 26 -11.22 -6.40 8.80
C TYR A 26 -11.89 -7.17 9.92
N ALA A 27 -11.83 -8.49 9.85
CA ALA A 27 -12.28 -9.35 10.93
C ALA A 27 -11.23 -9.42 12.04
N TRP A 28 -11.65 -9.70 13.27
CA TRP A 28 -10.76 -9.80 14.43
C TRP A 28 -9.62 -10.83 14.22
N ASN A 29 -9.93 -11.94 13.55
CA ASN A 29 -8.98 -13.02 13.28
C ASN A 29 -7.93 -12.68 12.20
N GLU A 30 -8.03 -11.54 11.51
CA GLU A 30 -6.99 -11.05 10.59
C GLU A 30 -5.81 -10.39 11.35
N PHE A 31 -5.88 -10.29 12.69
CA PHE A 31 -4.90 -9.59 13.50
C PHE A 31 -4.35 -10.43 14.65
N GLN A 32 -3.12 -10.11 15.03
CA GLN A 32 -2.53 -10.53 16.30
C GLN A 32 -2.47 -9.32 17.23
N VAL A 33 -2.91 -9.51 18.48
CA VAL A 33 -2.80 -8.48 19.50
C VAL A 33 -1.34 -8.31 19.87
N LEU A 34 -0.79 -7.11 19.68
CA LEU A 34 0.56 -6.77 20.10
C LEU A 34 0.51 -6.16 21.50
N SER A 35 1.34 -6.66 22.43
CA SER A 35 1.43 -6.19 23.82
C SER A 35 2.15 -4.83 23.98
N GLN A 36 2.32 -4.06 22.92
CA GLN A 36 3.08 -2.81 22.95
C GLN A 36 2.25 -1.62 23.46
N THR A 37 2.90 -0.76 24.24
CA THR A 37 2.35 0.39 24.96
C THR A 37 2.12 1.64 24.10
N ASN A 38 2.57 1.65 22.84
CA ASN A 38 2.44 2.81 21.94
C ASN A 38 1.15 2.71 21.12
N THR A 39 0.02 2.72 21.82
CA THR A 39 -1.31 2.74 21.22
C THR A 39 -1.72 4.18 20.92
N LEU A 40 -2.20 4.42 19.69
CA LEU A 40 -2.85 5.68 19.35
C LEU A 40 -4.21 5.72 20.06
N THR A 41 -4.63 6.87 20.53
CA THR A 41 -6.01 7.07 20.99
C THR A 41 -6.90 7.49 19.83
N SER A 42 -8.22 7.38 19.98
CA SER A 42 -9.16 7.75 18.92
C SER A 42 -9.05 9.22 18.49
N SER A 43 -8.61 10.11 19.39
CA SER A 43 -8.34 11.52 19.07
C SER A 43 -7.11 11.72 18.18
N ASP A 44 -6.17 10.78 18.19
CA ASP A 44 -4.94 10.87 17.41
C ASP A 44 -5.13 10.40 15.96
N VAL A 45 -6.30 9.86 15.62
CA VAL A 45 -6.58 9.29 14.30
C VAL A 45 -7.38 10.29 13.45
N PRO A 46 -6.84 10.76 12.31
CA PRO A 46 -7.56 11.60 11.36
C PRO A 46 -8.67 10.82 10.63
N ILE A 47 -9.84 10.66 11.26
CA ILE A 47 -10.94 9.82 10.80
C ILE A 47 -11.50 10.19 9.41
N HIS A 48 -11.39 11.46 9.02
CA HIS A 48 -11.89 11.95 7.75
C HIS A 48 -11.01 11.55 6.55
N ILE A 49 -9.79 11.07 6.80
CA ILE A 49 -8.82 10.75 5.76
C ILE A 49 -8.78 9.24 5.58
N LYS A 50 -9.18 8.77 4.40
CA LYS A 50 -9.20 7.34 4.06
C LYS A 50 -8.05 6.97 3.15
N PHE A 51 -7.41 5.83 3.41
CA PHE A 51 -6.34 5.28 2.58
C PHE A 51 -6.54 3.78 2.34
N SER A 52 -6.06 3.32 1.18
CA SER A 52 -5.87 1.88 0.96
C SER A 52 -4.75 1.34 1.85
N LEU A 53 -4.80 0.06 2.20
CA LEU A 53 -3.74 -0.61 2.96
C LEU A 53 -2.35 -0.39 2.32
N ARG A 54 -2.29 -0.45 0.99
CA ARG A 54 -1.06 -0.25 0.24
C ARG A 54 -0.51 1.16 0.40
N THR A 55 -1.37 2.17 0.32
CA THR A 55 -0.96 3.58 0.48
C THR A 55 -0.49 3.85 1.89
N THR A 56 -1.19 3.32 2.90
CA THR A 56 -0.79 3.44 4.30
C THR A 56 0.55 2.74 4.54
N ALA A 57 0.71 1.50 4.08
CA ALA A 57 1.98 0.78 4.20
C ALA A 57 3.15 1.56 3.57
N ALA A 58 2.93 2.16 2.40
CA ALA A 58 3.95 2.99 1.75
C ALA A 58 4.29 4.26 2.54
N LYS A 59 3.32 4.88 3.21
CA LYS A 59 3.53 6.10 4.03
C LYS A 59 4.22 5.80 5.36
N GLU A 60 3.83 4.71 6.02
CA GLU A 60 4.38 4.30 7.30
C GLU A 60 5.74 3.60 7.13
N SER A 61 5.99 3.00 5.96
CA SER A 61 7.33 2.58 5.59
C SER A 61 8.15 3.80 5.20
N ASN A 62 9.33 3.98 5.79
CA ASN A 62 10.37 4.86 5.23
C ASN A 62 10.94 4.33 3.90
N SER A 63 10.19 3.48 3.18
CA SER A 63 10.56 2.91 1.90
C SER A 63 9.95 3.76 0.80
N SER A 64 10.81 4.35 -0.03
CA SER A 64 10.42 5.07 -1.24
C SER A 64 9.99 4.13 -2.37
N GLN A 65 10.04 2.81 -2.17
CA GLN A 65 9.71 1.83 -3.20
C GLN A 65 8.21 1.54 -3.22
N VAL A 66 7.47 2.42 -3.87
CA VAL A 66 6.17 2.02 -4.41
C VAL A 66 6.43 0.96 -5.47
N PHE A 67 5.99 -0.29 -5.23
CA PHE A 67 6.10 -1.38 -6.20
C PHE A 67 5.20 -1.12 -7.42
N VAL A 68 5.62 -0.24 -8.34
CA VAL A 68 4.85 0.07 -9.54
C VAL A 68 5.04 -1.04 -10.55
N ARG A 69 4.04 -1.93 -10.66
CA ARG A 69 4.02 -2.97 -11.68
C ARG A 69 3.72 -2.34 -13.04
N TYR A 70 4.70 -2.36 -13.95
CA TYR A 70 4.51 -1.90 -15.31
C TYR A 70 4.29 -3.08 -16.26
N ASN A 71 3.22 -3.08 -17.05
CA ASN A 71 3.00 -4.11 -18.06
C ASN A 71 3.73 -3.74 -19.36
N CYS A 72 5.06 -3.81 -19.35
CA CYS A 72 5.87 -3.59 -20.55
C CYS A 72 5.78 -4.81 -21.48
N ARG A 73 5.04 -4.70 -22.59
CA ARG A 73 4.85 -5.82 -23.54
C ARG A 73 5.79 -5.82 -24.74
N LYS A 74 6.55 -4.73 -24.97
CA LYS A 74 7.43 -4.54 -26.13
C LYS A 74 8.85 -4.17 -25.67
N GLN A 75 9.81 -4.14 -26.59
CA GLN A 75 11.14 -3.59 -26.31
C GLN A 75 11.01 -2.15 -25.78
N CYS A 76 11.54 -1.92 -24.58
CA CYS A 76 11.47 -0.63 -23.88
C CYS A 76 12.50 0.38 -24.42
N GLY A 77 12.53 0.59 -25.74
CA GLY A 77 13.41 1.57 -26.40
C GLY A 77 12.79 2.97 -26.50
N ASP A 78 11.45 3.05 -26.60
CA ASP A 78 10.76 4.31 -26.85
C ASP A 78 10.08 4.88 -25.61
N LYS A 79 9.76 6.18 -25.66
CA LYS A 79 8.93 6.90 -24.66
C LYS A 79 7.47 6.39 -24.56
N LYS A 80 7.15 5.24 -25.15
CA LYS A 80 5.88 4.51 -24.91
C LYS A 80 5.96 3.62 -23.67
N CYS A 81 7.17 3.29 -23.21
CA CYS A 81 7.37 2.52 -21.99
C CYS A 81 7.27 3.40 -20.74
N LYS A 82 6.38 3.05 -19.82
CA LYS A 82 6.23 3.78 -18.55
C LYS A 82 7.48 3.71 -17.68
N CYS A 83 8.25 2.61 -17.73
CA CYS A 83 9.54 2.54 -17.04
C CYS A 83 10.52 3.59 -17.58
N VAL A 84 10.59 3.76 -18.91
CA VAL A 84 11.47 4.77 -19.55
C VAL A 84 11.01 6.19 -19.19
N ILE A 85 9.71 6.46 -19.26
CA ILE A 85 9.14 7.77 -18.89
C ILE A 85 9.47 8.13 -17.44
N ASN A 86 9.29 7.17 -16.54
CA ASN A 86 9.51 7.36 -15.10
C ASN A 86 10.98 7.17 -14.69
N LYS A 87 11.90 6.98 -15.66
CA LYS A 87 13.34 6.79 -15.44
C LYS A 87 13.66 5.62 -14.49
N ILE A 88 12.88 4.54 -14.58
CA ILE A 88 13.03 3.31 -13.80
C ILE A 88 13.46 2.17 -14.73
N LYS A 89 14.31 1.26 -14.22
CA LYS A 89 14.70 0.02 -14.92
C LYS A 89 13.59 -1.02 -14.90
N CYS A 90 13.39 -1.73 -16.01
CA CYS A 90 12.45 -2.83 -16.10
C CYS A 90 12.99 -4.04 -15.33
N ASN A 91 12.15 -4.65 -14.50
CA ASN A 91 12.50 -5.91 -13.85
C ASN A 91 12.19 -7.12 -14.77
N SER A 92 12.69 -8.30 -14.40
CA SER A 92 12.45 -9.55 -15.12
C SER A 92 10.99 -10.03 -15.07
N GLU A 93 10.17 -9.55 -14.14
CA GLU A 93 8.75 -9.92 -14.07
C GLU A 93 7.92 -9.26 -15.18
N TYR A 94 8.41 -8.17 -15.78
CA TYR A 94 7.73 -7.47 -16.87
C TYR A 94 7.95 -8.13 -18.23
N HIS A 95 9.04 -8.87 -18.39
CA HIS A 95 9.42 -9.52 -19.63
C HIS A 95 9.84 -10.96 -19.37
N SER A 96 8.90 -11.89 -19.55
CA SER A 96 9.16 -13.32 -19.37
C SER A 96 10.06 -13.91 -20.46
N THR A 97 10.08 -13.35 -21.67
CA THR A 97 10.70 -13.99 -22.85
C THR A 97 11.40 -13.05 -23.85
N THR A 98 11.23 -11.73 -23.76
CA THR A 98 11.83 -10.76 -24.70
C THR A 98 13.00 -10.01 -24.09
N SER A 99 14.07 -9.80 -24.88
CA SER A 99 15.16 -8.90 -24.52
C SER A 99 14.63 -7.47 -24.35
N CYS A 100 14.88 -6.87 -23.17
CA CYS A 100 14.49 -5.51 -22.86
C CYS A 100 15.74 -4.62 -22.81
N CYS A 101 15.74 -3.55 -23.59
CA CYS A 101 16.87 -2.61 -23.65
C CYS A 101 16.98 -1.72 -22.40
N ASN A 102 15.92 -1.63 -21.58
CA ASN A 102 15.87 -0.82 -20.37
C ASN A 102 15.82 -1.69 -19.10
N LYS A 103 16.71 -2.68 -18.99
CA LYS A 103 16.87 -3.53 -17.82
C LYS A 103 17.88 -2.94 -16.82
#